data_AF-A0A9P5Q5M2-F1
#
_entry.id   AF-A0A9P5Q5M2-F1
#
_cell.length_a   1.000
_cell.length_b   1.000
_cell.length_c   1.000
_cell.angle_alpha   90.00
_cell.angle_beta   90.00
_cell.angle_gamma   90.00
#
_symmetry.space_group_name_H-M   'P 1'
#
loop_
_entity.id
_entity.type
_entity.pdbx_description
1 polymer ?
#
loop_
_entity_poly.entity_id
_entity_poly.type
_entity_poly.pdbx_seq_one_letter_code
_entity_poly.pdbx_strand_id
1 'polypeptide(L)'
;MLKLVDHDTFLKQLNALFESSKDQGSVWITHKRLSYNKEETAMKAGASANDTREYPCLLRVSDGGKTKFSTTVKSSELEKFYHLYGTFLKSSMTTLRKRDKKREKQRAEQAAARKKKLSEPIVIDGPKRGKGRRRRQRQVKAALKQQEALNKIKAKEEAKGKVAP
;
A
#
# COMPACT_ATOMS: atom_id res chain seq x y z
N MET A 1 -32.48 0.85 0.87
CA MET A 1 -32.49 1.71 -0.34
C MET A 1 -31.35 2.72 -0.20
N LEU A 2 -30.61 3.02 -1.27
CA LEU A 2 -29.49 3.97 -1.22
C LEU A 2 -30.04 5.41 -1.18
N LYS A 3 -29.71 6.18 -0.14
CA LYS A 3 -30.18 7.57 0.02
C LYS A 3 -29.13 8.57 -0.45
N LEU A 4 -29.50 9.47 -1.37
CA LEU A 4 -28.66 10.62 -1.73
C LEU A 4 -28.82 11.71 -0.65
N VAL A 5 -27.69 12.25 -0.17
CA VAL A 5 -27.64 13.18 0.95
C VAL A 5 -26.61 14.30 0.72
N ASP A 6 -26.85 15.46 1.34
CA ASP A 6 -25.96 16.62 1.31
C ASP A 6 -24.67 16.34 2.10
N HIS A 7 -23.61 17.11 1.82
CA HIS A 7 -22.28 16.92 2.40
C HIS A 7 -22.27 16.88 3.93
N ASP A 8 -22.94 17.83 4.59
CA ASP A 8 -22.97 17.88 6.06
C ASP A 8 -23.75 16.71 6.65
N THR A 9 -24.88 16.36 6.03
CA THR A 9 -25.70 15.23 6.47
C THR A 9 -24.98 13.90 6.25
N PHE A 10 -24.17 13.78 5.19
CA PHE A 10 -23.31 12.64 4.91
C PHE A 10 -22.27 12.45 6.02
N LEU A 11 -21.56 13.52 6.41
CA LEU A 11 -20.55 13.45 7.47
C LEU A 11 -21.16 13.13 8.84
N LYS A 12 -22.33 13.71 9.15
CA LYS A 12 -23.06 13.39 10.40
C LYS A 12 -23.49 11.93 10.47
N GLN A 13 -24.08 11.39 9.40
CA GLN A 13 -24.48 9.99 9.33
C GLN A 13 -23.28 9.05 9.37
N LEU A 14 -22.16 9.43 8.72
CA LEU A 14 -20.93 8.66 8.76
C LEU A 14 -20.32 8.65 10.17
N ASN A 15 -20.41 9.74 10.93
CA ASN A 15 -19.96 9.77 12.32
C ASN A 15 -20.78 8.83 13.20
N ALA A 16 -22.11 8.92 13.12
CA ALA A 16 -23.00 8.02 13.84
C ALA A 16 -22.72 6.55 13.51
N LEU A 17 -22.41 6.25 12.23
CA LEU A 17 -22.05 4.91 11.81
C LEU A 17 -20.74 4.43 12.45
N PHE A 18 -19.67 5.25 12.40
CA PHE A 18 -18.40 4.92 13.04
C PHE A 18 -18.52 4.73 14.55
N GLU A 19 -19.38 5.50 15.22
CA GLU A 19 -19.65 5.33 16.64
C GLU A 19 -20.38 4.03 16.95
N SER A 20 -21.37 3.66 16.12
CA SER A 20 -22.10 2.40 16.28
C SER A 20 -21.26 1.16 15.96
N SER A 21 -20.28 1.27 15.06
CA SER A 21 -19.47 0.14 14.59
C SER A 21 -18.09 0.07 15.27
N LYS A 22 -17.91 0.68 16.46
CA LYS A 22 -16.61 0.71 17.16
C LYS A 22 -16.15 -0.67 17.60
N ASP A 23 -17.06 -1.47 18.15
CA ASP A 23 -16.75 -2.77 18.73
C ASP A 23 -16.85 -3.89 17.70
N GLN A 24 -17.89 -3.84 16.85
CA GLN A 24 -18.18 -4.83 15.81
C GLN A 24 -18.76 -4.14 14.59
N GLY A 25 -18.37 -4.60 13.40
CA GLY A 25 -18.87 -4.10 12.13
C GLY A 25 -17.77 -3.71 11.16
N SER A 26 -18.15 -3.33 9.96
CA SER A 26 -17.21 -2.89 8.93
C SER A 26 -17.88 -1.86 8.07
N VAL A 27 -17.29 -0.66 7.99
CA VAL A 27 -17.82 0.42 7.17
C VAL A 27 -17.07 0.45 5.84
N TRP A 28 -17.79 0.21 4.76
CA TRP A 28 -17.26 0.31 3.40
C TRP A 28 -17.54 1.70 2.85
N ILE A 29 -16.48 2.42 2.51
CA ILE A 29 -16.55 3.69 1.78
C ILE A 29 -15.97 3.48 0.38
N THR A 30 -16.72 3.87 -0.64
CA THR A 30 -16.30 3.73 -2.04
C THR A 30 -16.34 5.08 -2.75
N HIS A 31 -15.24 5.43 -3.41
CA HIS A 31 -15.12 6.63 -4.23
C HIS A 31 -15.16 6.20 -5.69
N LYS A 32 -16.09 6.73 -6.49
CA LYS A 32 -16.19 6.44 -7.92
C LYS A 32 -16.42 7.73 -8.70
N ARG A 33 -15.82 7.82 -9.89
CA ARG A 33 -16.18 8.85 -10.88
C ARG A 33 -17.64 8.67 -11.26
N LEU A 34 -18.43 9.73 -11.14
CA LEU A 34 -19.81 9.75 -11.63
C LEU A 34 -19.77 10.14 -13.10
N SER A 35 -19.95 9.16 -13.98
CA SER A 35 -19.97 9.34 -15.44
C SER A 35 -21.38 9.32 -16.04
N TYR A 36 -22.43 9.29 -15.20
CA TYR A 36 -23.81 9.14 -15.65
C TYR A 36 -24.45 10.51 -15.88
N ASN A 37 -24.23 11.09 -17.05
CA ASN A 37 -25.11 12.11 -17.59
C ASN A 37 -26.34 11.40 -18.15
N LYS A 38 -27.54 11.77 -17.67
CA LYS A 38 -28.83 11.20 -18.13
C LYS A 38 -29.11 11.50 -19.61
N GLU A 39 -28.33 12.38 -20.23
CA GLU A 39 -28.44 12.83 -21.62
C GLU A 39 -27.36 12.24 -22.57
N GLU A 40 -26.31 11.58 -22.04
CA GLU A 40 -25.19 11.03 -22.85
C GLU A 40 -25.12 9.49 -22.75
N THR A 41 -26.26 8.79 -22.66
CA THR A 41 -26.28 7.31 -22.81
C THR A 41 -26.06 6.84 -24.25
N ALA A 42 -25.57 7.71 -25.13
CA ALA A 42 -25.06 7.36 -26.44
C ALA A 42 -23.55 7.65 -26.51
N MET A 43 -22.76 6.57 -26.43
CA MET A 43 -21.39 6.46 -26.96
C MET A 43 -20.25 7.17 -26.20
N LYS A 44 -19.52 6.40 -25.38
CA LYS A 44 -18.19 5.88 -25.76
C LYS A 44 -17.57 5.10 -24.60
N ALA A 45 -17.47 3.79 -24.79
CA ALA A 45 -16.46 2.99 -24.12
C ALA A 45 -15.08 3.41 -24.67
N GLY A 46 -14.28 4.07 -23.84
CA GLY A 46 -12.93 4.47 -24.22
C GLY A 46 -12.48 5.68 -23.41
N ALA A 47 -11.91 5.44 -22.23
CA ALA A 47 -11.11 6.44 -21.54
C ALA A 47 -9.87 6.74 -22.40
N SER A 48 -9.99 7.73 -23.29
CA SER A 48 -8.83 8.32 -23.94
C SER A 48 -7.99 9.02 -22.88
N ALA A 49 -6.66 8.92 -22.97
CA ALA A 49 -5.72 9.52 -22.04
C ALA A 49 -5.81 11.07 -21.98
N ASN A 50 -6.61 11.70 -22.84
CA ASN A 50 -6.80 13.15 -22.97
C ASN A 50 -8.25 13.59 -22.70
N ASP A 51 -8.88 13.06 -21.66
CA ASP A 51 -10.22 13.51 -21.25
C ASP A 51 -10.09 14.74 -20.34
N THR A 52 -10.26 15.94 -20.89
CA THR A 52 -10.18 17.23 -20.17
C THR A 52 -11.47 17.59 -19.44
N ARG A 53 -12.48 16.70 -19.45
CA ARG A 53 -13.79 16.96 -18.84
C ARG A 53 -13.69 16.85 -17.32
N GLU A 54 -14.37 17.76 -16.62
CA GLU A 54 -14.52 17.69 -15.16
C GLU A 54 -15.63 16.71 -14.80
N TYR A 55 -15.33 15.80 -13.86
CA TYR A 55 -16.30 14.80 -13.41
C TYR A 55 -16.57 14.92 -11.92
N PRO A 56 -17.85 14.90 -11.51
CA PRO A 56 -18.17 14.77 -10.10
C PRO A 56 -17.74 13.40 -9.56
N CYS A 57 -17.35 13.39 -8.29
CA CYS A 57 -17.02 12.18 -7.54
C CYS A 57 -18.24 11.74 -6.72
N LEU A 58 -18.63 10.48 -6.87
CA LEU A 58 -19.66 9.84 -6.05
C LEU A 58 -19.00 9.08 -4.91
N LEU A 59 -19.33 9.48 -3.68
CA LEU A 59 -18.98 8.73 -2.47
C LEU A 59 -20.19 7.91 -2.03
N ARG A 60 -19.98 6.63 -1.72
CA ARG A 60 -21.01 5.75 -1.15
C ARG A 60 -20.49 5.09 0.10
N VAL A 61 -21.37 5.00 1.10
CA VAL A 61 -21.11 4.33 2.37
C VAL A 61 -22.10 3.19 2.54
N SER A 62 -21.61 2.05 3.01
CA SER A 62 -22.42 0.91 3.40
C SER A 62 -21.79 0.21 4.61
N ASP A 63 -22.62 -0.33 5.50
CA ASP A 63 -22.19 -1.19 6.62
C ASP A 63 -22.54 -2.67 6.36
N GLY A 64 -22.61 -3.07 5.08
CA GLY A 64 -23.06 -4.42 4.68
C GLY A 64 -24.55 -4.71 4.96
N GLY A 65 -25.20 -3.92 5.81
CA GLY A 65 -26.61 -4.02 6.16
C GLY A 65 -27.54 -3.07 5.39
N LYS A 66 -28.54 -2.55 6.10
CA LYS A 66 -29.62 -1.71 5.54
C LYS A 66 -29.21 -0.26 5.31
N THR A 67 -28.23 0.23 6.08
CA THR A 67 -27.74 1.62 6.04
C THR A 67 -26.83 1.82 4.83
N LYS A 68 -27.34 2.56 3.84
CA LYS A 68 -26.63 2.89 2.60
C LYS A 68 -26.96 4.32 2.20
N PHE A 69 -25.95 5.18 2.14
CA PHE A 69 -26.12 6.57 1.71
C PHE A 69 -24.95 7.01 0.84
N SER A 70 -25.19 8.03 0.03
CA SER A 70 -24.22 8.55 -0.93
C SER A 70 -24.28 10.06 -1.05
N THR A 71 -23.16 10.68 -1.43
CA THR A 71 -23.09 12.10 -1.73
C THR A 71 -22.30 12.32 -3.02
N THR A 72 -22.66 13.36 -3.78
CA THR A 72 -22.03 13.72 -5.05
C THR A 72 -21.22 14.99 -4.86
N VAL A 73 -19.90 14.90 -5.01
CA VAL A 73 -18.97 16.02 -4.85
C VAL A 73 -18.57 16.54 -6.22
N LYS A 74 -18.84 17.81 -6.50
CA LYS A 74 -18.42 18.49 -7.74
C LYS A 74 -16.93 18.84 -7.69
N SER A 75 -16.32 19.05 -8.86
CA SER A 75 -14.92 19.47 -8.98
C SER A 75 -14.63 20.76 -8.21
N SER A 76 -15.54 21.75 -8.30
CA SER A 76 -15.45 23.07 -7.65
C SER A 76 -15.37 23.05 -6.11
N GLU A 77 -15.94 22.02 -5.48
CA GLU A 77 -16.07 21.91 -4.02
C GLU A 77 -15.18 20.79 -3.45
N LEU A 78 -14.45 20.09 -4.33
CA LEU A 78 -13.69 18.90 -3.99
C LEU A 78 -12.66 19.16 -2.90
N GLU A 79 -11.88 20.23 -3.02
CA GLU A 79 -10.80 20.55 -2.09
C GLU A 79 -11.34 20.85 -0.67
N LYS A 80 -12.41 21.64 -0.58
CA LYS A 80 -13.08 21.98 0.68
C LYS A 80 -13.66 20.72 1.34
N PHE A 81 -14.37 19.90 0.55
CA PHE A 81 -14.95 18.65 1.06
C PHE A 81 -13.86 17.67 1.51
N TYR A 82 -12.79 17.49 0.74
CA TYR A 82 -11.70 16.58 1.08
C TYR A 82 -10.93 17.01 2.31
N HIS A 83 -10.76 18.32 2.53
CA HIS A 83 -10.15 18.82 3.75
C HIS A 83 -10.97 18.44 4.99
N LEU A 84 -12.27 18.75 4.99
CA LEU A 84 -13.19 18.42 6.09
C LEU A 84 -13.34 16.91 6.28
N TYR A 85 -13.49 16.16 5.19
CA TYR A 85 -13.59 14.71 5.21
C TYR A 85 -12.30 14.05 5.72
N GLY A 86 -11.13 14.55 5.31
CA GLY A 86 -9.83 14.02 5.72
C GLY A 86 -9.51 14.28 7.19
N THR A 87 -9.86 15.46 7.72
CA THR A 87 -9.73 15.74 9.16
C THR A 87 -10.69 14.88 9.97
N PHE A 88 -11.93 14.73 9.50
CA PHE A 88 -12.94 13.85 10.09
C PHE A 88 -12.46 12.39 10.18
N LEU A 89 -11.98 11.81 9.07
CA LEU A 89 -11.49 10.43 9.05
C LEU A 89 -10.33 10.18 10.02
N LYS A 90 -9.39 11.12 10.12
CA LYS A 90 -8.27 11.03 11.06
C LYS A 90 -8.75 11.06 12.51
N SER A 91 -9.80 11.83 12.79
CA SER A 91 -10.40 11.92 14.12
C SER A 91 -11.21 10.68 14.48
N SER A 92 -11.85 10.01 13.51
CA SER A 92 -12.67 8.83 13.77
C SER A 92 -11.87 7.52 13.87
N MET A 93 -10.78 7.38 13.10
CA MET A 93 -9.97 6.14 13.03
C MET A 93 -8.80 6.09 14.02
N THR A 94 -9.07 6.26 15.32
CA THR A 94 -8.02 6.35 16.36
C THR A 94 -7.62 5.01 16.97
N THR A 95 -8.41 3.96 16.78
CA THR A 95 -8.26 2.65 17.46
C THR A 95 -7.24 1.71 16.80
N LEU A 96 -6.56 2.16 15.73
CA LEU A 96 -5.54 1.36 15.05
C LEU A 96 -4.29 1.19 15.91
N ARG A 97 -3.68 0.00 15.84
CA ARG A 97 -2.40 -0.27 16.50
C ARG A 97 -1.35 0.72 16.01
N LYS A 98 -0.67 1.38 16.95
CA LYS A 98 0.43 2.29 16.64
C LYS A 98 1.53 1.59 15.86
N ARG A 99 2.12 2.30 14.90
CA ARG A 99 3.23 1.81 14.09
C ARG A 99 4.49 1.63 14.96
N ASP A 100 4.99 0.40 15.03
CA ASP A 100 6.23 0.06 15.75
C ASP A 100 7.47 0.52 14.97
N LYS A 101 7.73 1.83 14.95
CA LYS A 101 8.86 2.44 14.22
C LYS A 101 10.21 1.79 14.57
N LYS A 102 10.40 1.40 15.84
CA LYS A 102 11.61 0.70 16.30
C LYS A 102 11.78 -0.67 15.64
N ARG A 103 10.71 -1.46 15.57
CA ARG A 103 10.74 -2.81 14.97
C ARG A 103 11.00 -2.73 13.46
N GLU A 104 10.40 -1.76 12.79
CA GLU A 104 10.64 -1.54 11.36
C GLU A 104 12.07 -1.08 11.08
N LYS A 105 12.59 -0.12 11.86
CA LYS A 105 13.99 0.32 11.74
C LYS A 105 14.95 -0.84 11.97
N GLN A 106 14.73 -1.67 12.99
CA GLN A 106 15.54 -2.86 13.24
C GLN A 106 15.48 -3.86 12.10
N ARG A 107 14.30 -4.12 11.51
CA ARG A 107 14.19 -5.00 10.33
C ARG A 107 14.93 -4.43 9.12
N ALA A 108 14.82 -3.12 8.88
CA ALA A 108 15.53 -2.45 7.78
C ALA A 108 17.05 -2.51 7.98
N GLU A 109 17.53 -2.27 9.19
CA GLU A 109 18.94 -2.33 9.54
C GLU A 109 19.49 -3.77 9.45
N GLN A 110 18.75 -4.77 9.93
CA GLN A 110 19.12 -6.18 9.78
C GLN A 110 19.16 -6.61 8.31
N ALA A 111 18.21 -6.14 7.49
CA ALA A 111 18.21 -6.39 6.06
C ALA A 111 19.42 -5.73 5.39
N ALA A 112 19.75 -4.49 5.74
CA ALA A 112 20.93 -3.78 5.25
C ALA A 112 22.23 -4.48 5.68
N ALA A 113 22.35 -4.89 6.94
CA ALA A 113 23.49 -5.64 7.45
C ALA A 113 23.66 -7.00 6.77
N ARG A 114 22.56 -7.71 6.49
CA ARG A 114 22.60 -8.96 5.71
C ARG A 114 23.07 -8.73 4.29
N LYS A 115 22.61 -7.66 3.63
CA LYS A 115 23.09 -7.27 2.29
C LYS A 115 24.57 -6.93 2.30
N LYS A 116 25.05 -6.14 3.27
CA LYS A 116 26.47 -5.80 3.46
C LYS A 116 27.34 -7.04 3.66
N LYS A 117 26.93 -7.96 4.55
CA LYS A 117 27.62 -9.24 4.75
C LYS A 117 27.66 -10.12 3.51
N LEU A 118 26.67 -10.00 2.62
CA LEU A 118 26.63 -10.73 1.35
C LEU A 118 27.53 -10.09 0.29
N SER A 119 27.77 -8.77 0.35
CA SER A 119 28.65 -8.05 -0.58
C SER A 119 30.13 -8.06 -0.14
N GLU A 120 30.41 -8.11 1.16
CA GLU A 120 31.79 -8.09 1.68
C GLU A 120 32.49 -9.44 1.43
N PRO A 121 33.67 -9.46 0.77
CA PRO A 121 34.38 -10.70 0.48
C PRO A 121 34.93 -11.33 1.77
N ILE A 122 34.70 -12.64 1.96
CA ILE A 122 35.29 -13.38 3.07
C ILE A 122 36.80 -13.53 2.85
N VAL A 123 37.60 -12.92 3.73
CA VAL A 123 39.06 -13.07 3.74
C VAL A 123 39.45 -14.48 4.18
N ILE A 124 40.20 -15.19 3.33
CA ILE A 124 40.74 -16.53 3.62
C ILE A 124 42.14 -16.35 4.20
N ASP A 125 42.35 -16.78 5.43
CA ASP A 125 43.60 -16.62 6.17
C ASP A 125 44.12 -17.98 6.70
N GLY A 126 45.45 -18.09 6.81
CA GLY A 126 46.14 -19.22 7.41
C GLY A 126 46.72 -20.27 6.44
N PRO A 127 47.53 -21.20 6.98
CA PRO A 127 48.30 -22.16 6.18
C PRO A 127 47.42 -23.27 5.57
N LYS A 128 47.84 -23.79 4.39
CA LYS A 128 47.14 -24.87 3.67
C LYS A 128 47.26 -26.23 4.36
N ARG A 129 48.30 -26.43 5.16
CA ARG A 129 48.64 -27.68 5.88
C ARG A 129 48.93 -27.37 7.36
N GLY A 130 48.81 -28.36 8.24
CA GLY A 130 49.13 -28.22 9.67
C GLY A 130 48.08 -27.47 10.50
N LYS A 131 48.51 -26.93 11.65
CA LYS A 131 47.66 -26.21 12.61
C LYS A 131 47.05 -24.97 11.93
N GLY A 132 45.72 -24.89 11.86
CA GLY A 132 45.00 -23.82 11.16
C GLY A 132 44.31 -24.23 9.84
N ARG A 133 44.66 -25.39 9.27
CA ARG A 133 44.03 -25.91 8.03
C ARG A 133 42.50 -25.98 8.11
N ARG A 134 41.96 -26.44 9.25
CA ARG A 134 40.51 -26.60 9.45
C ARG A 134 39.78 -25.24 9.45
N ARG A 135 40.43 -24.17 9.92
CA ARG A 135 39.91 -22.79 9.89
C ARG A 135 39.88 -22.27 8.45
N ARG A 136 40.98 -22.45 7.70
CA ARG A 136 41.06 -22.10 6.27
C ARG A 136 40.00 -22.83 5.44
N GLN A 137 39.81 -24.13 5.64
CA GLN A 137 38.78 -24.91 4.93
C GLN A 137 37.37 -24.38 5.17
N ARG A 138 37.05 -23.94 6.39
CA ARG A 138 35.75 -23.32 6.71
C ARG A 138 35.56 -21.99 5.99
N GLN A 139 36.60 -21.15 5.93
CA GLN A 139 36.56 -19.88 5.21
C GLN A 139 36.38 -20.08 3.70
N VAL A 140 37.12 -21.02 3.09
CA VAL A 140 36.98 -21.37 1.67
C VAL A 140 35.56 -21.84 1.36
N LYS A 141 35.01 -22.75 2.17
CA LYS A 141 33.63 -23.24 2.01
C LYS A 141 32.60 -22.10 2.15
N ALA A 142 32.84 -21.16 3.06
CA ALA A 142 31.96 -20.00 3.24
C ALA A 142 32.03 -19.03 2.05
N ALA A 143 33.22 -18.77 1.51
CA ALA A 143 33.42 -17.94 0.32
C ALA A 143 32.74 -18.53 -0.93
N LEU A 144 32.90 -19.84 -1.17
CA LEU A 144 32.20 -20.54 -2.26
C LEU A 144 30.68 -20.43 -2.12
N LYS A 145 30.15 -20.64 -0.92
CA LYS A 145 28.71 -20.51 -0.64
C LYS A 145 28.19 -19.08 -0.85
N GLN A 146 28.99 -18.06 -0.54
CA GLN A 146 28.65 -16.66 -0.77
C GLN A 146 28.61 -16.33 -2.27
N GLN A 147 29.59 -16.80 -3.04
CA GLN A 147 29.62 -16.65 -4.50
C GLN A 147 28.42 -17.34 -5.16
N GLU A 148 28.07 -18.56 -4.77
CA GLU A 148 26.87 -19.24 -5.24
C GLU A 148 25.59 -18.45 -4.94
N ALA A 149 25.48 -17.86 -3.74
CA ALA A 149 24.33 -17.05 -3.36
C ALA A 149 24.23 -15.77 -4.21
N LEU A 150 25.36 -15.08 -4.47
CA LEU A 150 25.41 -13.91 -5.35
C LEU A 150 25.02 -14.27 -6.79
N ASN A 151 25.52 -15.40 -7.31
CA ASN A 151 25.20 -15.87 -8.66
C ASN A 151 23.70 -16.21 -8.80
N LYS A 152 23.09 -16.83 -7.77
CA LYS A 152 21.63 -17.07 -7.74
C LYS A 152 20.81 -15.78 -7.69
N ILE A 153 21.30 -14.75 -7.01
CA ILE A 153 20.62 -13.44 -6.97
C ILE A 153 20.71 -12.79 -8.36
N LYS A 154 21.89 -12.73 -8.97
CA LYS A 154 22.09 -12.20 -10.32
C LYS A 154 21.21 -12.90 -11.36
N ALA A 155 21.18 -14.23 -11.36
CA ALA A 155 20.33 -15.01 -12.27
C ALA A 155 18.82 -14.70 -12.09
N LYS A 156 18.36 -14.44 -10.85
CA LYS A 156 16.96 -14.04 -10.58
C LYS A 156 16.66 -12.61 -11.06
N GLU A 157 17.61 -11.69 -10.96
CA GLU A 157 17.47 -10.32 -11.46
C GLU A 157 17.43 -10.31 -13.00
N GLU A 158 18.31 -11.05 -13.66
CA GLU A 158 18.32 -11.22 -15.11
C GLU A 158 17.04 -11.89 -15.64
N ALA A 159 16.52 -12.91 -14.95
CA ALA A 159 15.25 -13.54 -15.31
C ALA A 159 14.05 -12.59 -15.15
N LYS A 160 14.07 -11.71 -14.14
CA LYS A 160 13.04 -10.66 -13.99
C LYS A 160 13.14 -9.60 -15.10
N GLY A 161 14.35 -9.20 -15.47
CA GLY A 161 14.58 -8.24 -16.56
C GLY A 161 14.13 -8.74 -17.93
N LYS A 162 14.21 -10.05 -18.18
CA LYS A 162 13.76 -10.67 -19.44
C LYS A 162 12.25 -10.90 -19.55
N VAL A 163 11.49 -10.78 -18.46
CA VAL A 163 10.03 -10.99 -18.41
C VAL A 163 9.25 -9.67 -18.42
N ALA A 164 9.93 -8.52 -18.32
CA ALA A 164 9.31 -7.22 -18.52
C ALA A 164 9.23 -6.90 -20.04
N PRO A 165 8.03 -6.71 -20.63
CA PRO A 165 7.87 -6.18 -21.98
C PRO A 165 8.28 -4.71 -22.07
#